data_AF-A0A6P1A1B5-F1
#
_entry.id   AF-A0A6P1A1B5-F1
#
_cell.length_a   1.000
_cell.length_b   1.000
_cell.length_c   1.000
_cell.angle_alpha   90.00
_cell.angle_beta   90.00
_cell.angle_gamma   90.00
#
_symmetry.space_group_name_H-M   'P 1'
#
loop_
_entity.id
_entity.type
_entity.pdbx_description
1 polymer ?
#
loop_
_entity_poly.entity_id
_entity_poly.type
_entity_poly.pdbx_seq_one_letter_code
_entity_poly.pdbx_strand_id
1 'polypeptide(L)'
;MVDGATWRRVRVLSAGHTELSSMRPYETLREALRPSLEGIRGEHLVETVEPVWLRQAAEVLPELEALFDGPSVGNPLRPDEESMRKSEALARIILAQGGLGPTMIVLEDIHWCDDDSMQVLAQLGNRLVRSQVLLCLTYRRFEAEQSASVWSGIGKLEAIPSGSRLVLGPLSDSEVRELVARQAGPAGLAGELAALTGGNPLFVIESLRQPQDLAVGLDPEEPVELELALPTSIADALLRRVGALSPTALQVLQGLAAMAEPTSTRLAAAVAGLDRRTTLEALHEAVEQGLIIDDDGLCRFNHDQTRRAVYDKIPEADRTE
;
A
#
# COMPACT_ATOMS: atom_id res chain seq x y z
N MET A 1 10.14 -6.53 6.90
CA MET A 1 9.73 -7.85 6.40
C MET A 1 9.81 -8.87 7.52
N VAL A 2 8.76 -9.67 7.69
CA VAL A 2 8.59 -10.65 8.77
C VAL A 2 9.05 -12.02 8.26
N ASP A 3 10.24 -12.09 7.67
CA ASP A 3 10.73 -13.35 7.13
C ASP A 3 11.11 -14.30 8.26
N GLY A 4 10.37 -15.39 8.37
CA GLY A 4 10.68 -16.50 9.27
C GLY A 4 9.89 -16.54 10.58
N ALA A 5 8.98 -15.61 10.86
CA ALA A 5 8.24 -15.63 12.12
C ALA A 5 7.25 -16.81 12.19
N THR A 6 7.39 -17.65 13.22
CA THR A 6 6.38 -18.63 13.62
C THR A 6 5.49 -17.99 14.68
N TRP A 7 4.32 -17.48 14.28
CA TRP A 7 3.36 -16.91 15.22
C TRP A 7 2.36 -17.98 15.65
N ARG A 8 2.35 -18.36 16.93
CA ARG A 8 1.37 -19.32 17.48
C ARG A 8 1.18 -20.62 16.64
N ARG A 9 2.29 -21.19 16.13
CA ARG A 9 2.32 -22.37 15.22
C ARG A 9 1.81 -22.13 13.79
N VAL A 10 1.55 -20.88 13.40
CA VAL A 10 1.31 -20.48 12.01
C VAL A 10 2.66 -20.14 11.38
N ARG A 11 2.92 -20.68 10.19
CA ARG A 11 4.08 -20.28 9.38
C ARG A 11 3.75 -19.01 8.62
N VAL A 12 4.65 -18.03 8.63
CA VAL A 12 4.53 -16.83 7.79
C VAL A 12 5.53 -16.89 6.65
N LEU A 13 5.03 -16.69 5.43
CA LEU A 13 5.80 -16.41 4.22
C LEU A 13 5.50 -14.97 3.82
N SER A 14 6.50 -14.18 3.39
CA SER A 14 6.26 -12.81 2.98
C SER A 14 7.02 -12.43 1.71
N ALA A 15 6.45 -11.49 0.95
CA ALA A 15 7.13 -10.75 -0.12
C ALA A 15 6.59 -9.31 -0.13
N GLY A 16 7.39 -8.36 -0.60
CA GLY A 16 6.98 -6.96 -0.72
C GLY A 16 7.54 -6.31 -1.98
N HIS A 17 6.83 -5.34 -2.52
CA HIS A 17 7.19 -4.70 -3.78
C HIS A 17 7.59 -3.24 -3.57
N THR A 18 8.40 -2.75 -4.50
CA THR A 18 8.68 -1.32 -4.66
C THR A 18 8.40 -0.89 -6.09
N GLU A 19 8.09 0.38 -6.32
CA GLU A 19 7.87 0.98 -7.65
C GLU A 19 9.01 0.69 -8.66
N LEU A 20 10.23 0.47 -8.14
CA LEU A 20 11.45 0.20 -8.93
C LEU A 20 11.70 -1.30 -9.20
N SER A 21 10.81 -2.18 -8.74
CA SER A 21 10.96 -3.62 -8.92
C SER A 21 10.69 -3.95 -10.37
N SER A 22 11.66 -4.55 -11.07
CA SER A 22 11.41 -5.05 -12.42
C SER A 22 10.29 -6.09 -12.37
N MET A 23 9.13 -5.83 -12.97
CA MET A 23 8.00 -6.77 -13.04
C MET A 23 8.34 -7.93 -13.97
N ARG A 24 9.10 -8.90 -13.45
CA ARG A 24 9.29 -10.20 -14.10
C ARG A 24 8.04 -11.04 -13.82
N PRO A 25 7.58 -11.85 -14.78
CA PRO A 25 6.49 -12.78 -14.55
C PRO A 25 6.72 -13.63 -13.30
N TYR A 26 5.71 -13.69 -12.45
CA TYR A 26 5.66 -14.49 -11.22
C TYR A 26 6.66 -14.08 -10.13
N GLU A 27 7.29 -12.91 -10.20
CA GLU A 27 8.34 -12.51 -9.25
C GLU A 27 7.81 -12.44 -7.81
N THR A 28 6.62 -11.85 -7.63
CA THR A 28 5.95 -11.73 -6.33
C THR A 28 5.80 -13.09 -5.64
N LEU A 29 5.32 -14.08 -6.39
CA LEU A 29 5.10 -15.42 -5.86
C LEU A 29 6.40 -16.17 -5.66
N ARG A 30 7.39 -15.95 -6.53
CA ARG A 30 8.72 -16.55 -6.38
C ARG A 30 9.38 -16.10 -5.09
N GLU A 31 9.37 -14.80 -4.82
CA GLU A 31 9.93 -14.24 -3.58
C GLU A 31 9.24 -14.82 -2.34
N ALA A 32 7.90 -14.86 -2.34
CA ALA A 32 7.13 -15.35 -1.20
C ALA A 32 7.33 -16.85 -0.95
N LEU A 33 7.41 -17.66 -2.02
CA LEU A 33 7.43 -19.13 -1.91
C LEU A 33 8.83 -19.70 -1.72
N ARG A 34 9.90 -19.03 -2.18
CA ARG A 34 11.27 -19.54 -2.09
C ARG A 34 11.64 -20.06 -0.68
N PRO A 35 11.34 -19.37 0.44
CA PRO A 35 11.68 -19.85 1.78
C PRO A 35 10.95 -21.13 2.22
N SER A 36 9.95 -21.59 1.45
CA SER A 36 9.18 -22.80 1.73
C SER A 36 9.66 -24.04 0.98
N LEU A 37 10.61 -23.88 0.05
CA LEU A 37 11.10 -24.94 -0.81
C LEU A 37 12.22 -25.77 -0.16
N GLU A 38 12.67 -25.38 1.03
CA GLU A 38 13.75 -26.06 1.75
C GLU A 38 13.23 -26.98 2.86
N GLY A 39 14.00 -28.04 3.17
CA GLY A 39 13.74 -28.96 4.27
C GLY A 39 12.42 -29.72 4.18
N ILE A 40 11.81 -30.00 5.34
CA ILE A 40 10.59 -30.82 5.47
C ILE A 40 9.42 -30.29 4.62
N ARG A 41 9.33 -28.98 4.39
CA ARG A 41 8.28 -28.39 3.54
C ARG A 41 8.52 -28.67 2.07
N GLY A 42 9.75 -28.54 1.59
CA GLY A 42 10.12 -28.95 0.24
C GLY A 42 9.81 -30.43 0.00
N GLU A 43 10.18 -31.30 0.93
CA GLU A 43 9.87 -32.74 0.90
C GLU A 43 8.35 -32.98 0.84
N HIS A 44 7.58 -32.32 1.69
CA HIS A 44 6.13 -32.43 1.70
C HIS A 44 5.47 -31.96 0.40
N LEU A 45 5.99 -30.89 -0.22
CA LEU A 45 5.52 -30.43 -1.52
C LEU A 45 5.72 -31.53 -2.58
N VAL A 46 6.88 -32.20 -2.55
CA VAL A 46 7.18 -33.30 -3.48
C VAL A 46 6.26 -34.51 -3.26
N GLU A 47 5.92 -34.82 -2.01
CA GLU A 47 4.98 -35.90 -1.68
C GLU A 47 3.52 -35.58 -2.05
N THR A 48 3.13 -34.32 -1.98
CA THR A 48 1.71 -33.90 -2.07
C THR A 48 1.31 -33.44 -3.47
N VAL A 49 2.24 -32.88 -4.23
CA VAL A 49 1.98 -32.30 -5.55
C VAL A 49 2.44 -33.27 -6.64
N GLU A 50 1.56 -33.55 -7.61
CA GLU A 50 1.90 -34.51 -8.68
C GLU A 50 3.15 -34.02 -9.46
N PRO A 51 4.05 -34.93 -9.90
CA PRO A 51 5.32 -34.56 -10.53
C PRO A 51 5.20 -33.66 -11.76
N VAL A 52 4.10 -33.76 -12.50
CA VAL A 52 3.83 -32.88 -13.65
C VAL A 52 3.70 -31.41 -13.25
N TRP A 53 3.08 -31.13 -12.10
CA TRP A 53 2.90 -29.77 -11.59
C TRP A 53 4.15 -29.26 -10.90
N LEU A 54 4.90 -30.12 -10.20
CA LEU A 54 6.21 -29.76 -9.64
C LEU A 54 7.17 -29.28 -10.74
N ARG A 55 7.20 -29.99 -11.88
CA ARG A 55 8.00 -29.55 -13.04
C ARG A 55 7.55 -28.22 -13.59
N GLN A 56 6.24 -28.06 -13.77
CA GLN A 56 5.73 -26.83 -14.34
C GLN A 56 5.99 -25.63 -13.41
N ALA A 57 5.93 -25.83 -12.10
CA ALA A 57 6.31 -24.84 -11.10
C ALA A 57 7.82 -24.57 -11.10
N ALA A 58 8.66 -25.57 -11.39
CA ALA A 58 10.11 -25.43 -11.44
C ALA A 58 10.61 -24.43 -12.51
N GLU A 59 9.84 -24.22 -13.59
CA GLU A 59 10.14 -23.16 -14.57
C GLU A 59 10.08 -21.73 -13.97
N VAL A 60 9.37 -21.57 -12.84
CA VAL A 60 9.26 -20.30 -12.10
C VAL A 60 10.08 -20.34 -10.80
N LEU A 61 10.10 -21.49 -10.14
CA LEU A 61 10.75 -21.80 -8.87
C LEU A 61 11.86 -22.85 -9.11
N PRO A 62 12.99 -22.48 -9.72
CA PRO A 62 14.04 -23.43 -10.11
C PRO A 62 14.60 -24.25 -8.94
N GLU A 63 14.45 -23.76 -7.70
CA GLU A 63 14.82 -24.48 -6.48
C GLU A 63 14.10 -25.83 -6.34
N LEU A 64 12.92 -25.99 -6.96
CA LEU A 64 12.19 -27.25 -6.99
C LEU A 64 12.92 -28.36 -7.75
N GLU A 65 13.76 -28.05 -8.74
CA GLU A 65 14.48 -29.05 -9.54
C GLU A 65 15.41 -29.92 -8.68
N ALA A 66 15.91 -29.38 -7.57
CA ALA A 66 16.77 -30.11 -6.65
C ALA A 66 16.01 -31.11 -5.75
N LEU A 67 14.67 -31.02 -5.69
CA LEU A 67 13.85 -31.74 -4.73
C LEU A 67 13.18 -32.99 -5.30
N PHE A 68 13.04 -33.10 -6.62
CA PHE A 68 12.39 -34.25 -7.25
C PHE A 68 13.10 -34.64 -8.54
N ASP A 69 13.14 -35.94 -8.80
CA ASP A 69 13.59 -36.49 -10.07
C ASP A 69 12.36 -36.89 -10.89
N GLY A 70 12.27 -36.44 -12.14
CA GLY A 70 11.11 -36.73 -12.98
C GLY A 70 11.43 -36.68 -14.46
N PRO A 71 10.47 -37.07 -15.33
CA PRO A 71 10.68 -37.16 -16.79
C PRO A 71 11.06 -35.81 -17.46
N SER A 72 11.25 -35.68 -18.76
CA SER A 72 11.38 -34.33 -19.37
C SER A 72 10.00 -33.70 -19.61
N VAL A 73 9.92 -32.37 -19.75
CA VAL A 73 9.22 -31.70 -20.88
C VAL A 73 8.45 -32.62 -21.84
N GLY A 74 7.12 -32.72 -21.77
CA GLY A 74 6.34 -33.20 -22.93
C GLY A 74 6.43 -32.20 -24.10
N ASN A 75 5.76 -32.48 -25.23
CA ASN A 75 5.80 -31.60 -26.41
C ASN A 75 5.55 -30.12 -26.08
N PRO A 76 6.23 -29.19 -26.78
CA PRO A 76 6.02 -27.76 -26.59
C PRO A 76 4.56 -27.40 -26.79
N LEU A 77 4.03 -26.60 -25.86
CA LEU A 77 2.64 -26.17 -25.87
C LEU A 77 2.53 -24.81 -26.58
N ARG A 78 1.30 -24.35 -26.76
CA ARG A 78 1.09 -22.96 -27.17
C ARG A 78 1.36 -22.03 -25.97
N PRO A 79 1.85 -20.80 -26.17
CA PRO A 79 2.23 -19.90 -25.08
C PRO A 79 1.11 -19.66 -24.05
N ASP A 80 -0.14 -19.58 -24.48
CA ASP A 80 -1.32 -19.43 -23.64
C ASP A 80 -1.58 -20.66 -22.74
N GLU A 81 -1.35 -21.85 -23.28
CA GLU A 81 -1.45 -23.10 -22.52
C GLU A 81 -0.30 -23.24 -21.51
N GLU A 82 0.90 -22.75 -21.84
CA GLU A 82 2.05 -22.72 -20.92
C GLU A 82 1.78 -21.80 -19.73
N SER A 83 1.34 -20.55 -19.96
CA SER A 83 0.99 -19.62 -18.87
C SER A 83 -0.12 -20.18 -17.99
N MET A 84 -1.16 -20.80 -18.56
CA MET A 84 -2.23 -21.43 -17.78
C MET A 84 -1.70 -22.57 -16.91
N ARG A 85 -0.79 -23.40 -17.44
CA ARG A 85 -0.19 -24.50 -16.67
C ARG A 85 0.73 -23.99 -15.58
N LYS A 86 1.56 -22.99 -15.84
CA LYS A 86 2.40 -22.31 -14.81
C LYS A 86 1.53 -21.75 -13.71
N SER A 87 0.45 -21.08 -14.10
CA SER A 87 -0.51 -20.53 -13.17
C SER A 87 -1.09 -21.62 -12.26
N GLU A 88 -1.63 -22.71 -12.82
CA GLU A 88 -2.19 -23.82 -12.04
C GLU A 88 -1.14 -24.51 -11.15
N ALA A 89 0.08 -24.67 -11.66
CA ALA A 89 1.18 -25.26 -10.91
C ALA A 89 1.50 -24.44 -9.66
N LEU A 90 1.65 -23.12 -9.80
CA LEU A 90 1.88 -22.22 -8.67
C LEU A 90 0.72 -22.21 -7.68
N ALA A 91 -0.54 -22.23 -8.15
CA ALA A 91 -1.69 -22.35 -7.26
C ALA A 91 -1.65 -23.64 -6.44
N ARG A 92 -1.24 -24.77 -7.03
CA ARG A 92 -1.06 -26.03 -6.30
C ARG A 92 0.05 -25.95 -5.26
N ILE A 93 1.19 -25.35 -5.59
CA ILE A 93 2.27 -25.11 -4.63
C ILE A 93 1.78 -24.26 -3.46
N ILE A 94 1.07 -23.17 -3.72
CA ILE A 94 0.50 -22.29 -2.69
C ILE A 94 -0.43 -23.07 -1.77
N LEU A 95 -1.37 -23.83 -2.32
CA LEU A 95 -2.34 -24.59 -1.52
C LEU A 95 -1.69 -25.71 -0.69
N ALA A 96 -0.65 -26.36 -1.24
CA ALA A 96 0.09 -27.41 -0.56
C ALA A 96 0.88 -26.91 0.67
N GLN A 97 1.15 -25.60 0.77
CA GLN A 97 1.75 -25.01 1.97
C GLN A 97 0.96 -25.27 3.24
N GLY A 98 -0.36 -25.47 3.14
CA GLY A 98 -1.22 -25.76 4.27
C GLY A 98 -1.15 -27.21 4.77
N GLY A 99 -0.47 -28.13 4.08
CA GLY A 99 -0.54 -29.56 4.39
C GLY A 99 0.22 -29.98 5.66
N LEU A 100 1.22 -29.21 6.09
CA LEU A 100 1.94 -29.41 7.36
C LEU A 100 1.42 -28.52 8.51
N GLY A 101 0.35 -27.76 8.26
CA GLY A 101 -0.25 -26.86 9.24
C GLY A 101 -0.59 -25.48 8.66
N PRO A 102 -1.25 -24.61 9.47
CA PRO A 102 -1.64 -23.29 9.04
C PRO A 102 -0.47 -22.45 8.53
N THR A 103 -0.63 -21.89 7.34
CA THR A 103 0.37 -21.05 6.69
C THR A 103 -0.27 -19.73 6.26
N MET A 104 0.31 -18.62 6.66
CA MET A 104 -0.04 -17.29 6.21
C MET A 104 0.98 -16.82 5.17
N ILE A 105 0.49 -16.34 4.03
CA ILE A 105 1.30 -15.72 2.98
C ILE A 105 0.93 -14.25 2.95
N VAL A 106 1.89 -13.38 3.28
CA VAL A 106 1.73 -11.93 3.31
C VAL A 106 2.37 -11.35 2.05
N LEU A 107 1.57 -10.74 1.19
CA LEU A 107 2.07 -10.02 0.02
C LEU A 107 1.83 -8.53 0.26
N GLU A 108 2.93 -7.81 0.49
CA GLU A 108 2.90 -6.38 0.71
C GLU A 108 2.91 -5.64 -0.65
N ASP A 109 2.16 -4.54 -0.70
CA ASP A 109 2.13 -3.60 -1.82
C ASP A 109 1.75 -4.25 -3.17
N ILE A 110 0.69 -5.08 -3.18
CA ILE A 110 0.26 -5.84 -4.38
C ILE A 110 -0.20 -4.97 -5.56
N HIS A 111 -0.31 -3.65 -5.37
CA HIS A 111 -0.57 -2.70 -6.45
C HIS A 111 0.61 -2.61 -7.44
N TRP A 112 1.81 -3.02 -7.03
CA TRP A 112 2.98 -3.18 -7.90
C TRP A 112 3.28 -4.64 -8.27
N CYS A 113 2.33 -5.55 -8.04
CA CYS A 113 2.44 -6.96 -8.41
C CYS A 113 2.42 -7.13 -9.93
N ASP A 114 3.18 -8.11 -10.43
CA ASP A 114 3.11 -8.51 -11.84
C ASP A 114 1.77 -9.20 -12.18
N ASP A 115 1.32 -9.03 -13.43
CA ASP A 115 0.02 -9.53 -13.90
C ASP A 115 -0.13 -11.05 -13.77
N ASP A 116 0.96 -11.77 -14.05
CA ASP A 116 1.05 -13.23 -14.00
C ASP A 116 0.84 -13.75 -12.55
N SER A 117 1.49 -13.12 -11.57
CA SER A 117 1.28 -13.38 -10.14
C SER A 117 -0.16 -13.06 -9.70
N MET A 118 -0.70 -11.91 -10.13
CA MET A 118 -2.07 -11.53 -9.80
C MET A 118 -3.10 -12.52 -10.36
N GLN A 119 -2.87 -13.02 -11.59
CA GLN A 119 -3.72 -14.05 -12.20
C GLN A 119 -3.72 -15.34 -11.36
N VAL A 120 -2.54 -15.77 -10.88
CA VAL A 120 -2.43 -16.94 -9.99
C VAL A 120 -3.22 -16.73 -8.70
N LEU A 121 -3.06 -15.58 -8.06
CA LEU A 121 -3.76 -15.25 -6.81
C LEU A 121 -5.29 -15.28 -7.03
N ALA A 122 -5.76 -14.62 -8.08
CA ALA A 122 -7.18 -14.54 -8.40
C ALA A 122 -7.82 -15.92 -8.67
N GLN A 123 -7.06 -16.88 -9.21
CA GLN A 123 -7.56 -18.23 -9.51
C GLN A 123 -7.67 -19.12 -8.27
N LEU A 124 -7.01 -18.77 -7.15
CA LEU A 124 -7.06 -19.56 -5.93
C LEU A 124 -8.50 -19.64 -5.41
N GLY A 125 -9.22 -18.52 -5.43
CA GLY A 125 -10.66 -18.47 -5.20
C GLY A 125 -11.11 -19.28 -3.98
N ASN A 126 -12.17 -20.06 -4.16
CA ASN A 126 -12.72 -20.95 -3.12
C ASN A 126 -11.78 -22.12 -2.73
N ARG A 127 -10.67 -22.36 -3.42
CA ARG A 127 -9.70 -23.41 -3.05
C ARG A 127 -9.00 -23.05 -1.72
N LEU A 128 -8.85 -21.76 -1.42
CA LEU A 128 -8.30 -21.28 -0.14
C LEU A 128 -9.17 -21.69 1.06
N VAL A 129 -10.49 -21.71 0.91
CA VAL A 129 -11.43 -22.10 1.98
C VAL A 129 -11.20 -23.54 2.43
N ARG A 130 -10.71 -24.40 1.54
CA ARG A 130 -10.46 -25.82 1.79
C ARG A 130 -9.01 -26.11 2.18
N SER A 131 -8.13 -25.11 2.16
CA SER A 131 -6.74 -25.26 2.57
C SER A 131 -6.53 -24.67 3.97
N GLN A 132 -5.34 -24.88 4.54
CA GLN A 132 -4.91 -24.18 5.75
C GLN A 132 -4.04 -22.96 5.39
N VAL A 133 -4.35 -22.30 4.26
CA VAL A 133 -3.59 -21.15 3.77
C VAL A 133 -4.41 -19.87 3.91
N LEU A 134 -3.84 -18.89 4.61
CA LEU A 134 -4.37 -17.53 4.71
C LEU A 134 -3.54 -16.61 3.82
N LEU A 135 -4.20 -15.87 2.91
CA LEU A 135 -3.56 -14.78 2.18
C LEU A 135 -3.84 -13.45 2.90
N CYS A 136 -2.77 -12.70 3.17
CA CYS A 136 -2.86 -11.33 3.65
C CYS A 136 -2.25 -10.43 2.58
N LEU A 137 -3.05 -9.55 1.99
CA LEU A 137 -2.62 -8.70 0.89
C LEU A 137 -2.76 -7.24 1.31
N THR A 138 -1.72 -6.44 1.13
CA THR A 138 -1.78 -4.99 1.36
C THR A 138 -1.67 -4.25 0.05
N TYR A 139 -2.43 -3.17 -0.10
CA TYR A 139 -2.37 -2.35 -1.30
C TYR A 139 -2.86 -0.94 -1.02
N ARG A 140 -2.40 -0.01 -1.86
CA ARG A 140 -2.96 1.33 -1.96
C ARG A 140 -4.04 1.29 -3.01
N ARG A 141 -5.28 1.57 -2.59
CA ARG A 141 -6.47 1.49 -3.47
C ARG A 141 -6.27 2.26 -4.76
N PHE A 142 -5.78 3.48 -4.63
CA PHE A 142 -5.58 4.39 -5.73
C PHE A 142 -4.61 3.82 -6.79
N GLU A 143 -3.42 3.39 -6.37
CA GLU A 143 -2.42 2.80 -7.27
C GLU A 143 -2.92 1.46 -7.86
N ALA A 144 -3.68 0.68 -7.09
CA ALA A 144 -4.28 -0.56 -7.59
C ALA A 144 -5.34 -0.31 -8.69
N GLU A 145 -6.14 0.75 -8.58
CA GLU A 145 -7.17 1.11 -9.57
C GLU A 145 -6.56 1.50 -10.94
N GLN A 146 -5.29 1.93 -10.98
CA GLN A 146 -4.57 2.22 -12.23
C GLN A 146 -4.21 0.96 -13.03
N SER A 147 -4.10 -0.20 -12.38
CA SER A 147 -3.85 -1.48 -13.05
C SER A 147 -5.13 -2.30 -13.17
N ALA A 148 -5.67 -2.41 -14.38
CA ALA A 148 -6.90 -3.15 -14.64
C ALA A 148 -6.82 -4.63 -14.22
N SER A 149 -5.64 -5.23 -14.37
CA SER A 149 -5.34 -6.61 -13.98
C SER A 149 -5.36 -6.78 -12.46
N VAL A 150 -4.64 -5.92 -11.74
CA VAL A 150 -4.61 -5.91 -10.27
C VAL A 150 -5.99 -5.63 -9.70
N TRP A 151 -6.67 -4.59 -10.17
CA TRP A 151 -8.00 -4.22 -9.67
C TRP A 151 -9.03 -5.34 -9.87
N SER A 152 -9.04 -5.96 -11.05
CA SER A 152 -9.89 -7.12 -11.34
C SER A 152 -9.54 -8.33 -10.45
N GLY A 153 -8.24 -8.56 -10.22
CA GLY A 153 -7.75 -9.62 -9.35
C GLY A 153 -8.19 -9.45 -7.90
N ILE A 154 -8.03 -8.24 -7.35
CA ILE A 154 -8.50 -7.86 -6.00
C ILE A 154 -10.02 -8.07 -5.91
N GLY A 155 -10.79 -7.60 -6.89
CA GLY A 155 -12.24 -7.80 -6.90
C GLY A 155 -12.66 -9.28 -6.86
N LYS A 156 -11.95 -10.17 -7.56
CA LYS A 156 -12.18 -11.62 -7.50
C LYS A 156 -11.86 -12.21 -6.14
N LEU A 157 -10.81 -11.73 -5.48
CA LEU A 157 -10.41 -12.17 -4.14
C LEU A 157 -11.40 -11.69 -3.07
N GLU A 158 -11.88 -10.45 -3.18
CA GLU A 158 -12.93 -9.90 -2.30
C GLU A 158 -14.26 -10.64 -2.43
N ALA A 159 -14.56 -11.18 -3.62
CA ALA A 159 -15.77 -11.96 -3.86
C ALA A 159 -15.74 -13.36 -3.22
N ILE A 160 -14.60 -13.81 -2.67
CA ILE A 160 -14.52 -15.09 -1.95
C ILE A 160 -15.30 -14.96 -0.63
N PRO A 161 -16.23 -15.89 -0.30
CA PRO A 161 -17.06 -15.77 0.91
C PRO A 161 -16.30 -15.69 2.24
N SER A 162 -15.07 -16.21 2.28
CA SER A 162 -14.18 -16.14 3.45
C SER A 162 -13.20 -14.97 3.40
N GLY A 163 -13.27 -14.12 2.37
CA GLY A 163 -12.45 -12.92 2.22
C GLY A 163 -13.00 -11.79 3.07
N SER A 164 -12.10 -10.94 3.58
CA SER A 164 -12.45 -9.71 4.28
C SER A 164 -11.52 -8.59 3.84
N ARG A 165 -12.08 -7.42 3.53
CA ARG A 165 -11.32 -6.21 3.28
C ARG A 165 -11.36 -5.30 4.50
N LEU A 166 -10.18 -4.94 5.02
CA LEU A 166 -10.03 -3.92 6.04
C LEU A 166 -9.56 -2.62 5.39
N VAL A 167 -10.40 -1.59 5.43
CA VAL A 167 -10.02 -0.26 4.95
C VAL A 167 -9.41 0.51 6.12
N LEU A 168 -8.15 0.93 5.97
CA LEU A 168 -7.43 1.71 6.96
C LEU A 168 -7.58 3.20 6.63
N GLY A 169 -8.27 3.93 7.51
CA GLY A 169 -8.31 5.38 7.49
C GLY A 169 -7.23 6.00 8.39
N PRO A 170 -7.13 7.33 8.41
CA PRO A 170 -6.36 8.02 9.43
C PRO A 170 -6.86 7.68 10.84
N LEU A 171 -5.99 7.78 11.84
CA LEU A 171 -6.37 7.60 13.24
C LEU A 171 -7.33 8.73 13.66
N SER A 172 -8.37 8.36 14.40
CA SER A 172 -9.19 9.31 15.13
C SER A 172 -8.40 10.01 16.23
N ASP A 173 -8.86 11.18 16.69
CA ASP A 173 -8.24 11.89 17.83
C ASP A 173 -8.09 11.02 19.07
N SER A 174 -9.04 10.11 19.34
CA SER A 174 -8.95 9.15 20.44
C SER A 174 -7.83 8.13 20.25
N GLU A 175 -7.65 7.63 19.03
CA GLU A 175 -6.58 6.68 18.71
C GLU A 175 -5.21 7.37 18.68
N VAL A 176 -5.12 8.62 18.24
CA VAL A 176 -3.91 9.45 18.36
C VAL A 176 -3.57 9.66 19.84
N ARG A 177 -4.54 10.02 20.68
CA ARG A 177 -4.34 10.12 22.13
C ARG A 177 -3.84 8.83 22.75
N GLU A 178 -4.40 7.68 22.36
CA GLU A 178 -3.92 6.38 22.81
C GLU A 178 -2.47 6.12 22.36
N LEU A 179 -2.17 6.36 21.07
CA LEU A 179 -0.83 6.18 20.51
C LEU A 179 0.20 7.05 21.22
N VAL A 180 -0.10 8.33 21.43
CA VAL A 180 0.74 9.28 22.16
C VAL A 180 0.95 8.81 23.60
N ALA A 181 -0.13 8.42 24.30
CA ALA A 181 -0.06 7.93 25.67
C ALA A 181 0.84 6.70 25.81
N ARG A 182 0.83 5.80 24.82
CA ARG A 182 1.68 4.60 24.79
C ARG A 182 3.15 4.90 24.51
N GLN A 183 3.44 5.92 23.69
CA GLN A 183 4.82 6.23 23.30
C GLN A 183 5.54 7.23 24.19
N ALA A 184 4.83 8.22 24.73
CA ALA A 184 5.42 9.33 25.51
C ALA A 184 4.79 9.53 26.90
N GLY A 185 3.78 8.73 27.27
CA GLY A 185 2.96 8.96 28.46
C GLY A 185 1.81 9.95 28.20
N PRO A 186 0.94 10.23 29.20
CA PRO A 186 -0.18 11.16 29.03
C PRO A 186 0.33 12.57 28.71
N ALA A 187 0.36 12.91 27.42
CA ALA A 187 0.82 14.20 26.92
C ALA A 187 -0.37 15.08 26.54
N GLY A 188 -0.35 16.35 26.95
CA GLY A 188 -1.36 17.34 26.58
C GLY A 188 -1.41 17.66 25.08
N LEU A 189 -0.32 17.36 24.35
CA LEU A 189 -0.13 17.69 22.94
C LEU A 189 -0.87 16.75 21.97
N ALA A 190 -1.57 15.71 22.45
CA ALA A 190 -2.17 14.72 21.56
C ALA A 190 -3.26 15.30 20.64
N GLY A 191 -4.02 16.30 21.10
CA GLY A 191 -5.01 16.99 20.26
C GLY A 191 -4.35 17.81 19.16
N GLU A 192 -3.30 18.54 19.51
CA GLU A 192 -2.52 19.35 18.57
C GLU A 192 -1.79 18.46 17.56
N LEU A 193 -1.24 17.32 17.99
CA LEU A 193 -0.64 16.32 17.10
C LEU A 193 -1.69 15.68 16.18
N ALA A 194 -2.91 15.40 16.66
CA ALA A 194 -3.96 14.87 15.80
C ALA A 194 -4.30 15.85 14.67
N ALA A 195 -4.45 17.14 14.99
CA ALA A 195 -4.70 18.20 14.01
C ALA A 195 -3.52 18.37 13.04
N LEU A 196 -2.30 18.47 13.57
CA LEU A 196 -1.08 18.69 12.78
C LEU A 196 -0.81 17.53 11.80
N THR A 197 -1.03 16.29 12.26
CA THR A 197 -0.68 15.08 11.50
C THR A 197 -1.85 14.53 10.69
N GLY A 198 -3.05 15.13 10.80
CA GLY A 198 -4.28 14.58 10.22
C GLY A 198 -4.55 13.13 10.63
N GLY A 199 -4.10 12.71 11.82
CA GLY A 199 -4.23 11.33 12.30
C GLY A 199 -3.27 10.31 11.66
N ASN A 200 -2.24 10.73 10.92
CA ASN A 200 -1.28 9.80 10.33
C ASN A 200 -0.34 9.20 11.40
N PRO A 201 -0.37 7.87 11.66
CA PRO A 201 0.43 7.26 12.72
C PRO A 201 1.94 7.50 12.57
N LEU A 202 2.45 7.49 11.33
CA LEU A 202 3.87 7.73 11.06
C LEU A 202 4.27 9.15 11.50
N PHE A 203 3.44 10.14 11.17
CA PHE A 203 3.71 11.54 11.49
C PHE A 203 3.59 11.81 12.98
N VAL A 204 2.61 11.20 13.66
CA VAL A 204 2.50 11.26 15.12
C VAL A 204 3.76 10.70 15.78
N ILE A 205 4.21 9.50 15.37
CA ILE A 205 5.38 8.85 15.96
C ILE A 205 6.65 9.66 15.72
N GLU A 206 6.85 10.19 14.52
CA GLU A 206 8.05 10.96 14.21
C GLU A 206 8.06 12.32 14.91
N SER A 207 6.90 12.97 15.03
CA SER A 207 6.72 14.18 15.83
C SER A 207 7.13 13.96 17.29
N LEU A 208 6.75 12.81 17.88
CA LEU A 208 7.14 12.46 19.25
C LEU A 208 8.62 12.12 19.40
N ARG A 209 9.31 11.70 18.32
CA ARG A 209 10.75 11.41 18.35
C ARG A 209 11.61 12.65 18.27
N GLN A 210 11.09 13.73 17.69
CA GLN A 210 11.80 15.00 17.49
C GLN A 210 11.02 16.16 18.14
N PRO A 211 10.77 16.13 19.46
CA PRO A 211 9.95 17.15 20.13
C PRO A 211 10.54 18.56 20.03
N GLN A 212 11.85 18.69 19.86
CA GLN A 212 12.51 19.99 19.65
C GLN A 212 12.19 20.63 18.28
N ASP A 213 11.81 19.84 17.28
CA ASP A 213 11.42 20.34 15.96
C ASP A 213 9.96 20.81 15.94
N LEU A 214 9.18 20.44 16.96
CA LEU A 214 7.78 20.84 17.11
C LEU A 214 7.63 22.27 17.62
N ALA A 215 8.62 22.80 18.36
CA ALA A 215 8.55 24.14 18.95
C ALA A 215 9.23 25.17 18.03
N VAL A 216 8.44 25.95 17.29
CA VAL A 216 8.94 27.05 16.46
C VAL A 216 8.54 28.38 17.09
N GLY A 217 9.51 29.27 17.34
CA GLY A 217 9.24 30.68 17.68
C GLY A 217 8.89 30.99 19.15
N LEU A 218 9.60 30.42 20.13
CA LEU A 218 9.42 30.77 21.55
C LEU A 218 10.40 31.87 21.98
N ASP A 219 9.91 33.10 22.12
CA ASP A 219 10.52 34.11 23.00
C ASP A 219 10.00 33.83 24.44
N PRO A 220 10.87 33.62 25.45
CA PRO A 220 10.45 33.13 26.77
C PRO A 220 9.62 34.11 27.63
N GLU A 221 9.29 35.30 27.12
CA GLU A 221 8.56 36.33 27.87
C GLU A 221 7.08 36.53 27.46
N GLU A 222 6.57 35.85 26.43
CA GLU A 222 5.15 35.96 26.03
C GLU A 222 4.40 34.62 26.08
N PRO A 223 3.14 34.59 26.57
CA PRO A 223 2.29 33.41 26.50
C PRO A 223 1.78 33.25 25.06
N VAL A 224 2.61 32.70 24.18
CA VAL A 224 2.24 32.39 22.80
C VAL A 224 1.68 30.96 22.76
N GLU A 225 0.53 30.77 22.11
CA GLU A 225 0.02 29.44 21.75
C GLU A 225 1.14 28.66 21.03
N LEU A 226 1.43 27.43 21.47
CA LEU A 226 2.42 26.56 20.84
C LEU A 226 2.01 26.31 19.38
N GLU A 227 2.64 27.02 18.43
CA GLU A 227 2.48 26.73 17.00
C GLU A 227 3.32 25.48 16.69
N LEU A 228 2.71 24.30 16.80
CA LEU A 228 3.40 23.05 16.46
C LEU A 228 3.65 22.97 14.95
N ALA A 229 4.87 22.66 14.55
CA ALA A 229 5.23 22.35 13.16
C ALA A 229 5.61 20.88 13.00
N LEU A 230 5.35 20.24 11.85
CA LEU A 230 5.87 18.89 11.60
C LEU A 230 7.40 18.89 11.60
N PRO A 231 8.04 17.78 12.04
CA PRO A 231 9.48 17.59 11.92
C PRO A 231 10.01 17.87 10.52
N THR A 232 11.24 18.38 10.43
CA THR A 232 11.86 18.80 9.16
C THR A 232 11.83 17.70 8.11
N SER A 233 12.08 16.45 8.51
CA SER A 233 12.06 15.28 7.61
C SER A 233 10.69 15.03 6.96
N ILE A 234 9.61 15.29 7.69
CA ILE A 234 8.24 15.16 7.20
C ILE A 234 7.89 16.35 6.31
N ALA A 235 8.26 17.57 6.72
CA ALA A 235 8.07 18.77 5.91
C ALA A 235 8.77 18.63 4.54
N ASP A 236 10.02 18.15 4.53
CA ASP A 236 10.77 17.89 3.29
C ASP A 236 10.12 16.80 2.43
N ALA A 237 9.54 15.76 3.04
CA ALA A 237 8.82 14.72 2.31
C ALA A 237 7.53 15.27 1.66
N LEU A 238 6.77 16.08 2.39
CA LEU A 238 5.57 16.74 1.85
C LEU A 238 5.92 17.74 0.75
N LEU A 239 6.97 18.55 0.93
CA LEU A 239 7.45 19.50 -0.07
C LEU A 239 7.93 18.80 -1.35
N ARG A 240 8.59 17.64 -1.25
CA ARG A 240 8.95 16.82 -2.41
C ARG A 240 7.73 16.33 -3.18
N ARG A 241 6.68 15.87 -2.47
CA ARG A 241 5.42 15.43 -3.11
C ARG A 241 4.71 16.59 -3.79
N VAL A 242 4.62 17.75 -3.13
CA VAL A 242 4.09 18.98 -3.75
C VAL A 242 4.93 19.40 -4.97
N GLY A 243 6.25 19.26 -4.89
CA GLY A 243 7.16 19.57 -6.00
C GLY A 243 7.13 18.57 -7.17
N ALA A 244 6.58 17.37 -6.96
CA ALA A 244 6.38 16.37 -7.99
C ALA A 244 5.08 16.58 -8.79
N LEU A 245 4.20 17.48 -8.32
CA LEU A 245 2.96 17.78 -9.01
C LEU A 245 3.19 18.47 -10.35
N SER A 246 2.33 18.15 -11.31
CA SER A 246 2.20 18.89 -12.55
C SER A 246 1.84 20.36 -12.24
N PRO A 247 2.21 21.31 -13.12
CA PRO A 247 1.83 22.71 -12.94
C PRO A 247 0.32 22.90 -12.79
N THR A 248 -0.47 22.09 -13.51
CA THR A 248 -1.93 22.11 -13.45
C THR A 248 -2.45 21.61 -12.10
N ALA A 249 -1.90 20.50 -11.57
CA ALA A 249 -2.30 19.99 -10.26
C ALA A 249 -1.92 20.96 -9.14
N LEU A 250 -0.73 21.56 -9.21
CA LEU A 250 -0.32 22.58 -8.26
C LEU A 250 -1.25 23.80 -8.30
N GLN A 251 -1.64 24.28 -9.49
CA GLN A 251 -2.59 25.39 -9.64
C GLN A 251 -3.96 25.09 -9.02
N VAL A 252 -4.49 23.87 -9.22
CA VAL A 252 -5.75 23.44 -8.60
C VAL A 252 -5.63 23.39 -7.07
N LEU A 253 -4.53 22.83 -6.55
CA LEU A 253 -4.30 22.78 -5.11
C LEU A 253 -4.07 24.15 -4.48
N GLN A 254 -3.46 25.09 -5.20
CA GLN A 254 -3.33 26.49 -4.74
C GLN A 254 -4.71 27.14 -4.58
N GLY A 255 -5.60 26.95 -5.56
CA GLY A 255 -7.00 27.37 -5.45
C GLY A 255 -7.70 26.71 -4.27
N LEU A 256 -7.49 25.40 -4.07
CA LEU A 256 -8.04 24.65 -2.93
C LEU A 256 -7.52 25.18 -1.59
N ALA A 257 -6.23 25.51 -1.48
CA ALA A 257 -5.59 25.91 -0.24
C ALA A 257 -6.05 27.28 0.28
N ALA A 258 -6.50 28.15 -0.62
CA ALA A 258 -7.08 29.45 -0.32
C ALA A 258 -8.55 29.38 0.14
N MET A 259 -9.18 28.21 0.07
CA MET A 259 -10.60 28.03 0.42
C MET A 259 -10.79 27.35 1.78
N ALA A 260 -12.01 27.46 2.31
CA ALA A 260 -12.42 26.72 3.50
C ALA A 260 -12.63 25.23 3.18
N GLU A 261 -12.08 24.35 4.02
CA GLU A 261 -12.25 22.91 3.89
C GLU A 261 -13.51 22.39 4.64
N PRO A 262 -14.15 21.32 4.14
CA PRO A 262 -13.94 20.70 2.83
C PRO A 262 -14.55 21.54 1.69
N THR A 263 -13.93 21.50 0.51
CA THR A 263 -14.35 22.29 -0.65
C THR A 263 -14.82 21.39 -1.79
N SER A 264 -15.93 21.74 -2.44
CA SER A 264 -16.37 20.98 -3.62
C SER A 264 -15.41 21.08 -4.80
N THR A 265 -15.24 19.99 -5.55
CA THR A 265 -14.45 19.95 -6.80
C THR A 265 -14.86 21.03 -7.81
N ARG A 266 -16.15 21.36 -7.86
CA ARG A 266 -16.67 22.41 -8.76
C ARG A 266 -16.14 23.79 -8.40
N LEU A 267 -16.02 24.08 -7.11
CA LEU A 267 -15.50 25.36 -6.63
C LEU A 267 -13.99 25.44 -6.85
N ALA A 268 -13.26 24.35 -6.60
CA ALA A 268 -11.83 24.25 -6.93
C ALA A 268 -11.56 24.48 -8.44
N ALA A 269 -12.38 23.92 -9.32
CA ALA A 269 -12.29 24.16 -10.76
C ALA A 269 -12.49 25.63 -11.14
N ALA A 270 -13.51 26.27 -10.53
CA ALA A 270 -13.84 27.66 -10.79
C ALA A 270 -12.73 28.62 -10.35
N VAL A 271 -12.15 28.40 -9.17
CA VAL A 271 -11.04 29.23 -8.64
C VAL A 271 -9.76 29.01 -9.46
N ALA A 272 -9.48 27.77 -9.87
CA ALA A 272 -8.32 27.50 -10.71
C ALA A 272 -8.47 28.02 -12.15
N GLY A 273 -9.67 28.41 -12.58
CA GLY A 273 -9.96 28.86 -13.95
C GLY A 273 -9.84 27.74 -14.98
N LEU A 274 -10.04 26.48 -14.57
CA LEU A 274 -9.85 25.30 -15.41
C LEU A 274 -11.19 24.63 -15.76
N ASP A 275 -11.22 23.91 -16.87
CA ASP A 275 -12.38 23.09 -17.21
C ASP A 275 -12.48 21.86 -16.30
N ARG A 276 -13.69 21.33 -16.16
CA ARG A 276 -14.00 20.24 -15.22
C ARG A 276 -13.14 19.00 -15.42
N ARG A 277 -12.82 18.62 -16.66
CA ARG A 277 -12.05 17.39 -16.93
C ARG A 277 -10.62 17.58 -16.46
N THR A 278 -10.01 18.70 -16.82
CA THR A 278 -8.65 19.06 -16.40
C THR A 278 -8.53 19.19 -14.88
N THR A 279 -9.53 19.76 -14.20
CA THR A 279 -9.55 19.80 -12.72
C THR A 279 -9.65 18.42 -12.10
N LEU A 280 -10.48 17.53 -12.65
CA LEU A 280 -10.61 16.16 -12.13
C LEU A 280 -9.31 15.38 -12.30
N GLU A 281 -8.63 15.52 -13.43
CA GLU A 281 -7.30 14.91 -13.66
C GLU A 281 -6.26 15.43 -12.64
N ALA A 282 -6.25 16.75 -12.40
CA ALA A 282 -5.39 17.39 -11.41
C ALA A 282 -5.68 16.97 -9.95
N LEU A 283 -6.95 16.85 -9.57
CA LEU A 283 -7.33 16.37 -8.24
C LEU A 283 -7.02 14.89 -8.08
N HIS A 284 -7.22 14.10 -9.13
CA HIS A 284 -6.81 12.70 -9.16
C HIS A 284 -5.30 12.60 -8.89
N GLU A 285 -4.48 13.39 -9.59
CA GLU A 285 -3.04 13.48 -9.38
C GLU A 285 -2.68 13.79 -7.90
N ALA A 286 -3.34 14.78 -7.32
CA ALA A 286 -3.12 15.17 -5.92
C ALA A 286 -3.55 14.08 -4.91
N VAL A 287 -4.58 13.29 -5.25
CA VAL A 287 -4.98 12.10 -4.48
C VAL A 287 -3.93 10.99 -4.61
N GLU A 288 -3.34 10.73 -5.78
CA GLU A 288 -2.26 9.71 -5.92
C GLU A 288 -1.06 10.08 -5.05
N GLN A 289 -0.69 11.36 -5.02
CA GLN A 289 0.40 11.85 -4.20
C GLN A 289 0.07 11.89 -2.70
N GLY A 290 -1.17 11.53 -2.33
CA GLY A 290 -1.65 11.51 -0.95
C GLY A 290 -1.69 12.89 -0.31
N LEU A 291 -1.88 13.96 -1.10
CA LEU A 291 -1.90 15.34 -0.63
C LEU A 291 -3.30 15.79 -0.23
N ILE A 292 -4.33 15.23 -0.87
CA ILE A 292 -5.74 15.51 -0.59
C ILE A 292 -6.56 14.22 -0.45
N ILE A 293 -7.70 14.33 0.20
CA ILE A 293 -8.78 13.33 0.24
C ILE A 293 -9.93 13.87 -0.61
N ASP A 294 -10.52 13.01 -1.45
CA ASP A 294 -11.78 13.26 -2.13
C ASP A 294 -12.87 12.35 -1.55
N ASP A 295 -13.83 12.96 -0.85
CA ASP A 295 -15.02 12.32 -0.29
C ASP A 295 -16.26 12.73 -1.10
N ASP A 296 -16.60 11.94 -2.13
CA ASP A 296 -17.78 12.14 -2.99
C ASP A 296 -17.87 13.56 -3.62
N GLY A 297 -16.74 14.10 -4.09
CA GLY A 297 -16.65 15.42 -4.73
C GLY A 297 -16.45 16.58 -3.75
N LEU A 298 -16.20 16.27 -2.47
CA LEU A 298 -15.68 17.19 -1.48
C LEU A 298 -14.21 16.88 -1.23
N CYS A 299 -13.35 17.84 -1.58
CA CYS A 299 -11.91 17.74 -1.44
C CYS A 299 -11.44 18.45 -0.16
N ARG A 300 -10.46 17.87 0.52
CA ARG A 300 -9.74 18.49 1.65
C ARG A 300 -8.29 18.04 1.63
N PHE A 301 -7.37 18.86 2.13
CA PHE A 301 -6.00 18.39 2.30
C PHE A 301 -5.94 17.26 3.32
N ASN A 302 -5.07 16.29 3.08
CA ASN A 302 -4.80 15.22 4.04
C ASN A 302 -4.24 15.79 5.35
N HIS A 303 -3.45 16.87 5.23
CA HIS A 303 -2.77 17.54 6.33
C HIS A 303 -2.80 19.06 6.16
N ASP A 304 -3.06 19.80 7.23
CA ASP A 304 -3.10 21.27 7.19
C ASP A 304 -1.73 21.86 6.82
N GLN A 305 -0.62 21.19 7.15
CA GLN A 305 0.71 21.61 6.71
C GLN A 305 0.96 21.39 5.22
N THR A 306 0.29 20.41 4.59
CA THR A 306 0.29 20.30 3.12
C THR A 306 -0.43 21.49 2.50
N ARG A 307 -1.58 21.87 3.07
CA ARG A 307 -2.32 23.08 2.66
C ARG A 307 -1.45 24.32 2.79
N ARG A 308 -0.80 24.52 3.95
CA ARG A 308 0.13 25.63 4.21
C ARG A 308 1.30 25.65 3.22
N ALA A 309 1.95 24.50 2.98
CA ALA A 309 3.05 24.40 2.03
C ALA A 309 2.65 24.73 0.58
N VAL A 310 1.42 24.38 0.18
CA VAL A 310 0.87 24.77 -1.12
C VAL A 310 0.48 26.25 -1.15
N TYR A 311 -0.15 26.76 -0.10
CA TYR A 311 -0.52 28.16 0.05
C TYR A 311 0.70 29.09 0.02
N ASP A 312 1.79 28.70 0.67
CA ASP A 312 3.05 29.46 0.70
C ASP A 312 3.73 29.55 -0.68
N LYS A 313 3.35 28.68 -1.63
CA LYS A 313 3.79 28.75 -3.03
C LYS A 313 2.96 29.71 -3.88
N ILE A 314 1.83 30.20 -3.38
CA ILE A 314 1.04 31.24 -4.06
C ILE A 314 1.86 32.55 -4.00
N PRO A 315 2.11 33.23 -5.12
CA PRO A 315 2.75 34.54 -5.12
C PRO A 315 1.99 35.52 -4.21
N GLU A 316 2.68 36.36 -3.44
CA GLU A 316 2.02 37.28 -2.49
C GLU A 316 0.96 38.18 -3.15
N ALA A 317 1.15 38.54 -4.42
CA ALA A 317 0.20 39.34 -5.19
C ALA A 317 -1.16 38.65 -5.38
N ASP A 318 -1.20 37.31 -5.36
CA ASP A 318 -2.38 36.50 -5.67
C ASP A 318 -3.08 35.97 -4.39
N ARG A 319 -2.60 36.33 -3.19
CA ARG A 319 -3.15 35.86 -1.89
C ARG A 319 -4.33 36.68 -1.36
N THR A 320 -4.70 37.80 -2.00
CA THR A 320 -5.51 38.87 -1.38
C THR A 320 -6.80 39.26 -2.14
N GLU A 321 -7.23 38.50 -3.14
CA GLU A 321 -8.57 38.63 -3.77
C GLU A 321 -9.47 37.44 -3.43
#